data_AF-A0A931UBN3-F1
#
_entry.id   AF-A0A931UBN3-F1
#
_cell.length_a   1.000
_cell.length_b   1.000
_cell.length_c   1.000
_cell.angle_alpha   90.00
_cell.angle_beta   90.00
_cell.angle_gamma   90.00
#
_symmetry.space_group_name_H-M   'P 1'
#
loop_
_entity.id
_entity.type
_entity.pdbx_description
1 polymer ?
#
loop_
_entity_poly.entity_id
_entity_poly.type
_entity_poly.pdbx_seq_one_letter_code
_entity_poly.pdbx_strand_id
1 'polypeptide(L)'
;MPVSLSLEDLIRPSSRALVIGVGGGGDVVGALASARFLEFCGLDFFLGGLSWERSVFDPVPGPRSLAEVRDVRPLHPYAWLANPKSRTTTGVLFAESRMAGIYGHEILLVDINGGVRGVVEGLEAALRELKADFLVGVDVGGDSLAQGGEPGLRSPLADSIMLAAYAEFERRGQRTLWGVFGYGSDGEMTVDEMESALARVAKAGGLLGAWALTPKVVSELERVIREVPTEASAVPVECARGAWGEKSIRQDQRRVKLTPLTTLTFFLSPTVVFHTLSRPAQAVSHSSSLEEANRALHGIGLKTELDLEREKYSSGKKA
;
A
#
# COMPACT_ATOMS: atom_id res chain seq x y z
N MET A 1 -21.66 -5.86 -21.99
CA MET A 1 -20.80 -5.71 -20.81
C MET A 1 -19.37 -5.65 -21.32
N PRO A 2 -18.55 -4.66 -20.95
CA PRO A 2 -17.13 -4.73 -21.26
C PRO A 2 -16.58 -6.05 -20.70
N VAL A 3 -15.70 -6.71 -21.46
CA VAL A 3 -15.07 -7.95 -21.02
C VAL A 3 -14.20 -7.60 -19.81
N SER A 4 -14.50 -8.19 -18.64
CA SER A 4 -13.62 -8.05 -17.48
C SER A 4 -12.30 -8.75 -17.80
N LEU A 5 -11.18 -8.03 -17.68
CA LEU A 5 -9.85 -8.59 -17.89
C LEU A 5 -9.55 -9.57 -16.76
N SER A 6 -9.12 -10.78 -17.09
CA SER A 6 -8.67 -11.75 -16.08
C SER A 6 -7.29 -11.38 -15.54
N LEU A 7 -6.88 -12.01 -14.43
CA LEU A 7 -5.54 -11.86 -13.89
C LEU A 7 -4.47 -12.31 -14.91
N GLU A 8 -4.72 -13.37 -15.67
CA GLU A 8 -3.85 -13.86 -16.73
C GLU A 8 -3.72 -12.89 -17.89
N ASP A 9 -4.80 -12.18 -18.24
CA ASP A 9 -4.80 -11.17 -19.31
C ASP A 9 -3.95 -9.94 -18.95
N LEU A 10 -3.79 -9.66 -17.65
CA LEU A 10 -2.90 -8.60 -17.17
C LEU A 10 -1.44 -9.07 -17.08
N ILE A 11 -1.21 -10.29 -16.58
CA ILE A 11 0.14 -10.81 -16.31
C ILE A 11 0.85 -11.26 -17.58
N ARG A 12 0.23 -12.10 -18.42
CA ARG A 12 0.90 -12.73 -19.58
C ARG A 12 1.51 -11.75 -20.59
N PRO A 13 0.87 -10.61 -20.94
CA PRO A 13 1.45 -9.66 -21.87
C PRO A 13 2.45 -8.68 -21.21
N SER A 14 2.62 -8.75 -19.89
CA SER A 14 3.50 -7.86 -19.14
C SER A 14 4.88 -8.47 -18.97
N SER A 15 5.92 -7.63 -18.99
CA SER A 15 7.31 -8.10 -18.83
C SER A 15 7.90 -7.69 -17.49
N ARG A 16 7.53 -6.50 -16.99
CA ARG A 16 8.11 -5.95 -15.77
C ARG A 16 7.07 -5.18 -14.95
N ALA A 17 6.91 -5.60 -13.70
CA ALA A 17 6.00 -4.97 -12.76
C ALA A 17 6.71 -3.89 -11.91
N LEU A 18 6.03 -2.79 -11.64
CA LEU A 18 6.32 -1.89 -10.53
C LEU A 18 5.32 -2.19 -9.41
N VAL A 19 5.78 -2.78 -8.31
CA VAL A 19 4.95 -3.28 -7.21
C VAL A 19 5.14 -2.39 -5.98
N ILE A 20 4.10 -1.66 -5.60
CA ILE A 20 4.17 -0.59 -4.59
C ILE A 20 3.33 -0.97 -3.38
N GLY A 21 3.92 -0.92 -2.19
CA GLY A 21 3.14 -0.89 -0.94
C GLY A 21 2.47 0.47 -0.79
N VAL A 22 1.14 0.50 -0.74
CA VAL A 22 0.38 1.76 -0.88
C VAL A 22 0.06 2.46 0.44
N GLY A 23 0.23 1.78 1.57
CA GLY A 23 0.24 2.37 2.90
C GLY A 23 1.65 2.78 3.39
N GLY A 24 1.72 3.29 4.61
CA GLY A 24 2.97 3.77 5.23
C GLY A 24 3.73 2.73 6.07
N GLY A 25 5.04 2.92 6.20
CA GLY A 25 5.90 2.34 7.27
C GLY A 25 6.00 0.81 7.36
N GLY A 26 5.77 0.08 6.27
CA GLY A 26 5.95 -1.38 6.24
C GLY A 26 5.36 -2.10 5.04
N ASP A 27 4.45 -1.46 4.30
CA ASP A 27 3.69 -2.10 3.23
C ASP A 27 4.53 -2.62 2.06
N VAL A 28 5.73 -2.07 1.86
CA VAL A 28 6.72 -2.62 0.92
C VAL A 28 7.07 -4.09 1.21
N VAL A 29 6.94 -4.55 2.46
CA VAL A 29 7.08 -5.96 2.85
C VAL A 29 5.90 -6.80 2.35
N GLY A 30 4.67 -6.27 2.40
CA GLY A 30 3.50 -6.90 1.79
C GLY A 30 3.58 -6.91 0.26
N ALA A 31 4.06 -5.81 -0.34
CA ALA A 31 4.30 -5.71 -1.77
C ALA A 31 5.26 -6.79 -2.27
N LEU A 32 6.29 -7.14 -1.50
CA LEU A 32 7.20 -8.25 -1.82
C LEU A 32 6.46 -9.59 -1.99
N ALA A 33 5.42 -9.87 -1.21
CA ALA A 33 4.63 -11.10 -1.37
C ALA A 33 3.98 -11.19 -2.77
N SER A 34 3.40 -10.08 -3.23
CA SER A 34 2.83 -9.98 -4.57
C SER A 34 3.91 -9.98 -5.65
N ALA A 35 5.04 -9.31 -5.43
CA ALA A 35 6.16 -9.31 -6.36
C ALA A 35 6.72 -10.71 -6.60
N ARG A 36 6.82 -11.55 -5.55
CA ARG A 36 7.24 -12.96 -5.68
C ARG A 36 6.22 -13.83 -6.42
N PHE A 37 4.93 -13.51 -6.34
CA PHE A 37 3.93 -14.14 -7.19
C PHE A 37 4.14 -13.78 -8.67
N LEU A 38 4.37 -12.50 -8.98
CA LEU A 38 4.63 -12.06 -10.36
C LEU A 38 5.94 -12.66 -10.92
N GLU A 39 6.99 -12.75 -10.09
CA GLU A 39 8.23 -13.45 -10.45
C GLU A 39 7.98 -14.93 -10.72
N PHE A 40 7.16 -15.59 -9.90
CA PHE A 40 6.74 -16.98 -10.15
C PHE A 40 6.00 -17.12 -11.49
N CYS A 41 5.25 -16.10 -11.91
CA CYS A 41 4.61 -16.03 -13.22
C CYS A 41 5.55 -15.62 -14.37
N GLY A 42 6.83 -15.35 -14.10
CA GLY A 42 7.86 -15.06 -15.10
C GLY A 42 8.13 -13.57 -15.37
N LEU A 43 7.63 -12.67 -14.53
CA LEU A 43 7.87 -11.22 -14.67
C LEU A 43 9.09 -10.77 -13.87
N ASP A 44 9.83 -9.80 -14.41
CA ASP A 44 10.72 -8.97 -13.60
C ASP A 44 9.89 -8.05 -12.70
N PHE A 45 10.45 -7.56 -11.60
CA PHE A 45 9.80 -6.53 -10.79
C PHE A 45 10.76 -5.49 -10.21
N PHE A 46 10.22 -4.31 -9.97
CA PHE A 46 10.77 -3.30 -9.05
C PHE A 46 9.80 -3.12 -7.89
N LEU A 47 10.36 -2.98 -6.68
CA LEU A 47 9.57 -2.67 -5.49
C LEU A 47 9.51 -1.16 -5.27
N GLY A 48 8.42 -0.74 -4.63
CA GLY A 48 8.29 0.60 -4.08
C GLY A 48 7.41 0.66 -2.85
N GLY A 49 7.38 1.82 -2.24
CA GLY A 49 6.46 2.18 -1.17
C GLY A 49 6.32 3.69 -1.05
N LEU A 50 5.70 4.16 0.01
CA LEU A 50 5.48 5.58 0.24
C LEU A 50 6.60 6.21 1.06
N SER A 51 6.87 7.49 0.86
CA SER A 51 7.77 8.28 1.72
C SER A 51 7.16 8.61 3.09
N TRP A 52 6.28 7.76 3.62
CA TRP A 52 5.55 7.97 4.87
C TRP A 52 5.84 6.86 5.87
N GLU A 53 6.69 7.16 6.84
CA GLU A 53 6.95 6.29 7.97
C GLU A 53 5.91 6.48 9.07
N ARG A 54 5.63 5.41 9.83
CA ARG A 54 4.74 5.50 10.98
C ARG A 54 5.31 6.46 12.03
N SER A 55 4.43 7.17 12.75
CA SER A 55 4.80 8.03 13.89
C SER A 55 5.61 7.41 15.04
N VAL A 56 5.77 6.08 15.08
CA VAL A 56 6.66 5.39 16.03
C VAL A 56 8.12 5.37 15.56
N PHE A 57 8.36 5.52 14.25
CA PHE A 57 9.68 5.56 13.62
C PHE A 57 10.08 6.98 13.22
N ASP A 58 9.20 7.71 12.52
CA ASP A 58 9.37 9.13 12.24
C ASP A 58 8.29 9.94 12.97
N PRO A 59 8.62 10.66 14.05
CA PRO A 59 7.62 11.41 14.80
C PRO A 59 7.07 12.62 14.05
N VAL A 60 7.68 13.06 12.94
CA VAL A 60 7.21 14.23 12.20
C VAL A 60 5.97 13.84 11.37
N PRO A 61 4.81 14.53 11.52
CA PRO A 61 3.58 14.14 10.83
C PRO A 61 3.69 14.23 9.31
N GLY A 62 3.12 13.23 8.63
CA GLY A 62 2.94 13.21 7.18
C GLY A 62 4.10 12.60 6.39
N PRO A 63 3.88 12.37 5.08
CA PRO A 63 4.90 11.89 4.16
C PRO A 63 6.02 12.90 3.99
N ARG A 64 7.24 12.42 3.76
CA ARG A 64 8.42 13.23 3.50
C ARG A 64 8.45 13.66 2.03
N SER A 65 8.64 14.96 1.80
CA SER A 65 8.91 15.50 0.47
C SER A 65 10.37 15.31 0.05
N LEU A 66 10.68 15.50 -1.24
CA LEU A 66 12.05 15.40 -1.75
C LEU A 66 13.04 16.34 -1.02
N ALA A 67 12.56 17.49 -0.55
CA ALA A 67 13.39 18.46 0.20
C ALA A 67 13.72 17.98 1.63
N GLU A 68 12.96 17.02 2.15
CA GLU A 68 13.09 16.48 3.50
C GLU A 68 13.86 15.16 3.54
N VAL A 69 14.45 14.74 2.42
CA VAL A 69 15.22 13.49 2.32
C VAL A 69 16.64 13.72 1.84
N ARG A 70 17.52 12.77 2.17
CA ARG A 70 18.94 12.74 1.79
C ARG A 70 19.28 11.39 1.17
N ASP A 71 20.35 11.39 0.40
CA ASP A 71 20.93 10.18 -0.20
C ASP A 71 19.93 9.41 -1.08
N VAL A 72 19.11 10.11 -1.88
CA VAL A 72 18.16 9.52 -2.84
C VAL A 72 18.51 9.95 -4.27
N ARG A 73 18.07 9.17 -5.26
CA ARG A 73 18.17 9.53 -6.68
C ARG A 73 16.79 9.99 -7.20
N PRO A 74 16.59 11.29 -7.47
CA PRO A 74 15.29 11.79 -7.91
C PRO A 74 14.97 11.36 -9.35
N LEU A 75 13.73 10.93 -9.59
CA LEU A 75 13.16 10.71 -10.93
C LEU A 75 12.16 11.81 -11.29
N HIS A 76 11.41 12.26 -10.28
CA HIS A 76 10.41 13.32 -10.32
C HIS A 76 10.34 13.97 -8.93
N PRO A 77 9.83 15.21 -8.79
CA PRO A 77 9.55 15.79 -7.47
C PRO A 77 8.68 14.94 -6.54
N TYR A 78 7.90 14.00 -7.09
CA TYR A 78 7.01 13.10 -6.33
C TYR A 78 7.40 11.61 -6.42
N ALA A 79 8.56 11.29 -7.01
CA ALA A 79 9.05 9.92 -7.12
C ALA A 79 10.57 9.86 -7.17
N TRP A 80 11.18 9.06 -6.30
CA TRP A 80 12.64 8.93 -6.23
C TRP A 80 13.06 7.54 -5.78
N LEU A 81 14.31 7.19 -6.04
CA LEU A 81 14.88 5.90 -5.72
C LEU A 81 15.70 5.98 -4.44
N ALA A 82 15.32 5.14 -3.48
CA ALA A 82 15.99 4.95 -2.21
C ALA A 82 17.04 3.84 -2.32
N ASN A 83 18.16 4.05 -1.63
CA ASN A 83 19.24 3.09 -1.44
C ASN A 83 19.45 2.84 0.06
N PRO A 84 20.40 1.99 0.48
CA PRO A 84 20.59 1.62 1.89
C PRO A 84 20.92 2.79 2.83
N LYS A 85 21.32 3.95 2.29
CA LYS A 85 21.69 5.15 3.06
C LYS A 85 20.60 6.22 3.04
N SER A 86 19.55 6.05 2.23
CA SER A 86 18.46 7.03 2.11
C SER A 86 17.76 7.22 3.44
N ARG A 87 17.48 8.47 3.78
CA ARG A 87 16.94 8.86 5.08
C ARG A 87 16.29 10.22 5.02
N THR A 88 15.46 10.50 6.00
CA THR A 88 14.95 11.84 6.25
C THR A 88 16.08 12.79 6.69
N THR A 89 15.84 14.09 6.61
CA THR A 89 16.74 15.12 7.15
C THR A 89 16.90 15.02 8.67
N THR A 90 15.94 14.41 9.37
CA THR A 90 15.99 14.08 10.80
C THR A 90 16.74 12.77 11.10
N GLY A 91 17.19 12.04 10.07
CA GLY A 91 18.03 10.85 10.20
C GLY A 91 17.29 9.52 10.24
N VAL A 92 15.99 9.50 9.98
CA VAL A 92 15.17 8.28 9.99
C VAL A 92 15.35 7.53 8.67
N LEU A 93 15.67 6.24 8.73
CA LEU A 93 15.71 5.37 7.55
C LEU A 93 14.29 4.91 7.21
N PHE A 94 13.98 4.89 5.91
CA PHE A 94 12.72 4.32 5.42
C PHE A 94 12.73 2.79 5.45
N ALA A 95 11.56 2.17 5.54
CA ALA A 95 11.36 0.75 5.29
C ALA A 95 11.96 0.35 3.92
N GLU A 96 11.77 1.18 2.91
CA GLU A 96 12.31 1.04 1.56
C GLU A 96 13.84 1.12 1.54
N SER A 97 14.44 1.95 2.40
CA SER A 97 15.91 2.03 2.53
C SER A 97 16.48 0.75 3.13
N ARG A 98 15.79 0.14 4.09
CA ARG A 98 16.15 -1.16 4.67
C ARG A 98 15.98 -2.28 3.66
N MET A 99 14.87 -2.28 2.91
CA MET A 99 14.64 -3.22 1.79
C MET A 99 15.75 -3.12 0.75
N ALA A 100 16.18 -1.90 0.40
CA ALA A 100 17.31 -1.69 -0.51
C ALA A 100 18.61 -2.32 0.02
N GLY A 101 18.83 -2.26 1.35
CA GLY A 101 19.95 -2.91 2.03
C GLY A 101 19.91 -4.44 1.93
N ILE A 102 18.74 -5.05 2.12
CA ILE A 102 18.55 -6.50 2.07
C ILE A 102 18.78 -7.04 0.66
N TYR A 103 18.24 -6.36 -0.36
CA TYR A 103 18.24 -6.86 -1.74
C TYR A 103 19.36 -6.31 -2.62
N GLY A 104 20.09 -5.28 -2.17
CA GLY A 104 21.20 -4.70 -2.94
C GLY A 104 20.75 -3.92 -4.19
N HIS A 105 19.49 -3.51 -4.25
CA HIS A 105 18.90 -2.76 -5.35
C HIS A 105 18.14 -1.53 -4.83
N GLU A 106 18.02 -0.49 -5.64
CA GLU A 106 17.22 0.69 -5.28
C GLU A 106 15.72 0.34 -5.20
N ILE A 107 15.01 1.00 -4.29
CA ILE A 107 13.56 0.83 -4.07
C ILE A 107 12.87 2.17 -4.34
N LEU A 108 11.73 2.16 -5.04
CA LEU A 108 10.99 3.38 -5.33
C LEU A 108 10.32 3.93 -4.06
N LEU A 109 10.44 5.23 -3.84
CA LEU A 109 9.63 6.00 -2.91
C LEU A 109 8.70 6.90 -3.70
N VAL A 110 7.41 6.81 -3.39
CA VAL A 110 6.36 7.68 -3.91
C VAL A 110 6.00 8.72 -2.86
N ASP A 111 5.99 9.98 -3.27
CA ASP A 111 5.61 11.10 -2.42
C ASP A 111 4.23 11.61 -2.75
N ILE A 112 3.32 11.38 -1.82
CA ILE A 112 1.91 11.74 -1.95
C ILE A 112 1.63 13.19 -1.53
N ASN A 113 2.64 14.00 -1.20
CA ASN A 113 2.46 15.42 -0.86
C ASN A 113 1.79 16.23 -1.99
N GLY A 114 1.94 15.80 -3.25
CA GLY A 114 1.27 16.40 -4.41
C GLY A 114 -0.18 15.92 -4.65
N GLY A 115 -0.78 15.18 -3.71
CA GLY A 115 -2.10 14.57 -3.88
C GLY A 115 -2.14 13.57 -5.04
N VAL A 116 -3.34 13.26 -5.54
CA VAL A 116 -3.51 12.30 -6.65
C VAL A 116 -2.76 12.76 -7.90
N ARG A 117 -2.78 14.06 -8.20
CA ARG A 117 -2.06 14.62 -9.34
C ARG A 117 -0.56 14.35 -9.27
N GLY A 118 0.07 14.66 -8.13
CA GLY A 118 1.50 14.46 -7.96
C GLY A 118 1.91 12.99 -8.02
N VAL A 119 1.10 12.09 -7.45
CA VAL A 119 1.32 10.64 -7.55
C VAL A 119 1.27 10.18 -9.00
N VAL A 120 0.28 10.59 -9.78
CA VAL A 120 0.19 10.24 -11.21
C VAL A 120 1.43 10.72 -11.97
N GLU A 121 1.83 11.98 -11.80
CA GLU A 121 3.01 12.54 -12.47
C GLU A 121 4.31 11.80 -12.05
N GLY A 122 4.45 11.47 -10.75
CA GLY A 122 5.59 10.71 -10.22
C GLY A 122 5.67 9.28 -10.74
N LEU A 123 4.55 8.56 -10.74
CA LEU A 123 4.48 7.18 -11.23
C LEU A 123 4.67 7.10 -12.75
N GLU A 124 4.19 8.08 -13.52
CA GLU A 124 4.47 8.16 -14.97
C GLU A 124 5.97 8.28 -15.26
N ALA A 125 6.70 9.06 -14.46
CA ALA A 125 8.15 9.16 -14.57
C ALA A 125 8.84 7.86 -14.16
N ALA A 126 8.40 7.23 -13.06
CA ALA A 126 8.97 5.98 -12.56
C ALA A 126 8.77 4.80 -13.52
N LEU A 127 7.56 4.62 -14.06
CA LEU A 127 7.25 3.57 -15.03
C LEU A 127 8.15 3.67 -16.28
N ARG A 128 8.37 4.91 -16.76
CA ARG A 128 9.23 5.18 -17.92
C ARG A 128 10.71 4.89 -17.65
N GLU A 129 11.24 5.37 -16.53
CA GLU A 129 12.64 5.16 -16.14
C GLU A 129 12.94 3.67 -15.89
N LEU A 130 12.06 3.00 -15.13
CA LEU A 130 12.25 1.59 -14.72
C LEU A 130 11.86 0.60 -15.83
N LYS A 131 11.29 1.11 -16.93
CA LYS A 131 10.76 0.33 -18.06
C LYS A 131 9.76 -0.72 -17.58
N ALA A 132 8.92 -0.35 -16.63
CA ALA A 132 7.86 -1.19 -16.10
C ALA A 132 6.58 -0.93 -16.90
N ASP A 133 5.94 -2.00 -17.33
CA ASP A 133 4.73 -1.96 -18.15
C ASP A 133 3.50 -2.50 -17.42
N PHE A 134 3.65 -2.86 -16.16
CA PHE A 134 2.58 -3.30 -15.27
C PHE A 134 2.70 -2.63 -13.91
N LEU A 135 1.64 -1.96 -13.46
CA LEU A 135 1.64 -1.23 -12.19
C LEU A 135 0.78 -1.99 -11.16
N VAL A 136 1.37 -2.35 -10.02
CA VAL A 136 0.70 -3.14 -8.98
C VAL A 136 0.75 -2.39 -7.66
N GLY A 137 -0.39 -2.16 -7.05
CA GLY A 137 -0.52 -1.50 -5.75
C GLY A 137 -0.91 -2.55 -4.73
N VAL A 138 -0.31 -2.53 -3.55
CA VAL A 138 -0.56 -3.52 -2.50
C VAL A 138 -0.87 -2.79 -1.20
N ASP A 139 -2.12 -2.88 -0.80
CA ASP A 139 -2.61 -2.49 0.53
C ASP A 139 -2.42 -3.69 1.47
N VAL A 140 -1.81 -3.44 2.63
CA VAL A 140 -1.69 -4.44 3.69
C VAL A 140 -2.75 -4.19 4.77
N GLY A 141 -3.71 -5.11 4.84
CA GLY A 141 -4.83 -5.03 5.78
C GLY A 141 -6.16 -4.86 5.06
N GLY A 142 -6.24 -3.97 4.07
CA GLY A 142 -7.43 -3.85 3.24
C GLY A 142 -8.33 -2.66 3.55
N ASP A 143 -7.86 -1.65 4.27
CA ASP A 143 -8.61 -0.42 4.53
C ASP A 143 -8.93 0.36 3.23
N SER A 144 -8.25 0.07 2.10
CA SER A 144 -8.66 0.53 0.77
C SER A 144 -10.03 -0.01 0.31
N LEU A 145 -10.53 -1.10 0.90
CA LEU A 145 -11.87 -1.63 0.64
C LEU A 145 -12.97 -0.95 1.47
N ALA A 146 -12.59 -0.09 2.42
CA ALA A 146 -13.54 0.63 3.24
C ALA A 146 -14.38 1.61 2.42
N GLN A 147 -15.66 1.70 2.75
CA GLN A 147 -16.57 2.69 2.18
C GLN A 147 -16.47 4.05 2.89
N GLY A 148 -15.79 4.10 4.04
CA GLY A 148 -15.65 5.29 4.88
C GLY A 148 -16.69 5.39 6.00
N GLY A 149 -17.45 4.32 6.27
CA GLY A 149 -18.40 4.25 7.39
C GLY A 149 -17.97 3.28 8.49
N GLU A 150 -16.92 2.52 8.24
CA GLU A 150 -16.39 1.47 9.09
C GLU A 150 -15.85 2.07 10.40
N PRO A 151 -16.37 1.67 11.58
CA PRO A 151 -15.98 2.26 12.86
C PRO A 151 -14.49 2.12 13.20
N GLY A 152 -13.83 1.11 12.62
CA GLY A 152 -12.42 0.80 12.83
C GLY A 152 -11.46 1.56 11.92
N LEU A 153 -11.95 2.27 10.88
CA LEU A 153 -11.11 2.97 9.91
C LEU A 153 -10.35 4.15 10.54
N ARG A 154 -9.06 4.25 10.30
CA ARG A 154 -8.11 5.21 10.89
C ARG A 154 -7.08 5.73 9.89
N SER A 155 -6.65 4.95 8.90
CA SER A 155 -5.62 5.39 7.92
C SER A 155 -6.05 5.48 6.45
N PRO A 156 -7.22 6.07 6.12
CA PRO A 156 -7.69 6.04 4.73
C PRO A 156 -6.93 6.93 3.75
N LEU A 157 -6.09 7.90 4.18
CA LEU A 157 -5.63 8.97 3.29
C LEU A 157 -4.64 8.48 2.23
N ALA A 158 -3.61 7.75 2.63
CA ALA A 158 -2.61 7.18 1.72
C ALA A 158 -3.27 6.27 0.68
N ASP A 159 -4.03 5.28 1.15
CA ASP A 159 -4.68 4.30 0.29
C ASP A 159 -5.72 4.93 -0.63
N SER A 160 -6.45 5.96 -0.17
CA SER A 160 -7.39 6.71 -1.01
C SER A 160 -6.69 7.43 -2.16
N ILE A 161 -5.57 8.11 -1.88
CA ILE A 161 -4.80 8.84 -2.90
C ILE A 161 -4.23 7.84 -3.91
N MET A 162 -3.62 6.76 -3.43
CA MET A 162 -3.01 5.74 -4.28
C MET A 162 -4.06 5.00 -5.13
N LEU A 163 -5.18 4.57 -4.55
CA LEU A 163 -6.25 3.90 -5.29
C LEU A 163 -6.84 4.82 -6.37
N ALA A 164 -7.05 6.10 -6.08
CA ALA A 164 -7.53 7.06 -7.07
C ALA A 164 -6.53 7.26 -8.23
N ALA A 165 -5.23 7.32 -7.93
CA ALA A 165 -4.19 7.37 -8.97
C ALA A 165 -4.18 6.10 -9.84
N TYR A 166 -4.31 4.91 -9.23
CA TYR A 166 -4.35 3.64 -9.94
C TYR A 166 -5.58 3.51 -10.84
N ALA A 167 -6.76 3.95 -10.38
CA ALA A 167 -7.96 4.01 -11.21
C ALA A 167 -7.77 4.94 -12.42
N GLU A 168 -7.09 6.07 -12.24
CA GLU A 168 -6.75 6.97 -13.35
C GLU A 168 -5.78 6.33 -14.36
N PHE A 169 -4.78 5.58 -13.90
CA PHE A 169 -3.90 4.81 -14.78
C PHE A 169 -4.65 3.75 -15.58
N GLU A 170 -5.50 2.96 -14.93
CA GLU A 170 -6.31 1.93 -15.60
C GLU A 170 -7.21 2.56 -16.68
N ARG A 171 -7.85 3.69 -16.36
CA ARG A 171 -8.68 4.45 -17.30
C ARG A 171 -7.88 4.97 -18.51
N ARG A 172 -6.59 5.28 -18.34
CA ARG A 172 -5.65 5.66 -19.42
C ARG A 172 -5.12 4.45 -20.22
N GLY A 173 -5.53 3.23 -19.87
CA GLY A 173 -5.11 2.01 -20.56
C GLY A 173 -3.79 1.41 -20.06
N GLN A 174 -3.25 1.91 -18.96
CA GLN A 174 -2.12 1.27 -18.28
C GLN A 174 -2.61 -0.04 -17.65
N ARG A 175 -1.84 -1.12 -17.77
CA ARG A 175 -2.14 -2.35 -17.04
C ARG A 175 -1.88 -2.11 -15.56
N THR A 176 -2.92 -2.29 -14.75
CA THR A 176 -2.89 -2.06 -13.31
C THR A 176 -3.50 -3.22 -12.55
N LEU A 177 -3.04 -3.44 -11.32
CA LEU A 177 -3.61 -4.43 -10.41
C LEU A 177 -3.61 -3.89 -8.98
N TRP A 178 -4.72 -4.08 -8.26
CA TRP A 178 -4.82 -3.73 -6.85
C TRP A 178 -4.81 -4.99 -6.00
N GLY A 179 -3.81 -5.13 -5.13
CA GLY A 179 -3.66 -6.23 -4.19
C GLY A 179 -4.08 -5.83 -2.79
N VAL A 180 -4.86 -6.68 -2.12
CA VAL A 180 -5.11 -6.59 -0.68
C VAL A 180 -4.44 -7.78 -0.02
N PHE A 181 -3.29 -7.54 0.60
CA PHE A 181 -2.50 -8.56 1.27
C PHE A 181 -2.91 -8.69 2.73
N GLY A 182 -3.27 -9.90 3.14
CA GLY A 182 -3.56 -10.19 4.53
C GLY A 182 -4.75 -9.41 5.05
N TYR A 183 -5.91 -9.61 4.42
CA TYR A 183 -7.13 -8.90 4.79
C TYR A 183 -7.40 -8.94 6.30
N GLY A 184 -7.67 -7.77 6.90
CA GLY A 184 -7.85 -7.55 8.33
C GLY A 184 -6.58 -7.52 9.18
N SER A 185 -5.38 -7.58 8.59
CA SER A 185 -4.10 -7.61 9.34
C SER A 185 -3.69 -6.28 9.99
N ASP A 186 -4.30 -5.17 9.58
CA ASP A 186 -4.14 -3.83 10.15
C ASP A 186 -5.12 -3.53 11.30
N GLY A 187 -6.15 -4.36 11.45
CA GLY A 187 -7.21 -4.25 12.45
C GLY A 187 -8.18 -3.09 12.22
N GLU A 188 -8.28 -2.56 11.00
CA GLU A 188 -9.19 -1.44 10.69
C GLU A 188 -10.57 -1.90 10.22
N MET A 189 -10.61 -3.04 9.55
CA MET A 189 -11.85 -3.66 9.07
C MET A 189 -12.06 -5.04 9.69
N THR A 190 -13.31 -5.36 9.99
CA THR A 190 -13.70 -6.70 10.41
C THR A 190 -13.71 -7.67 9.22
N VAL A 191 -13.62 -8.97 9.51
CA VAL A 191 -13.70 -10.01 8.48
C VAL A 191 -15.03 -9.93 7.69
N ASP A 192 -16.14 -9.68 8.37
CA ASP A 192 -17.46 -9.58 7.73
C ASP A 192 -17.54 -8.36 6.79
N GLU A 193 -16.98 -7.20 7.20
CA GLU A 193 -16.89 -6.02 6.35
C GLU A 193 -16.03 -6.29 5.11
N MET A 194 -14.88 -6.97 5.28
CA MET A 194 -13.99 -7.33 4.17
C MET A 194 -14.64 -8.31 3.20
N GLU A 195 -15.27 -9.38 3.70
CA GLU A 195 -15.94 -10.38 2.86
C GLU A 195 -17.14 -9.77 2.11
N SER A 196 -17.90 -8.88 2.76
CA SER A 196 -18.98 -8.11 2.14
C SER A 196 -18.46 -7.18 1.04
N ALA A 197 -17.35 -6.49 1.27
CA ALA A 197 -16.70 -5.62 0.29
C ALA A 197 -16.20 -6.42 -0.93
N LEU A 198 -15.50 -7.53 -0.70
CA LEU A 198 -15.04 -8.44 -1.75
C LEU A 198 -16.20 -9.02 -2.56
N ALA A 199 -17.29 -9.41 -1.91
CA ALA A 199 -18.48 -9.91 -2.59
C ALA A 199 -19.10 -8.87 -3.54
N ARG A 200 -19.13 -7.59 -3.13
CA ARG A 200 -19.61 -6.49 -3.97
C ARG A 200 -18.70 -6.24 -5.16
N VAL A 201 -17.38 -6.25 -4.96
CA VAL A 201 -16.40 -6.10 -6.04
C VAL A 201 -16.47 -7.27 -7.01
N ALA A 202 -16.62 -8.50 -6.50
CA ALA A 202 -16.84 -9.70 -7.32
C ALA A 202 -18.12 -9.60 -8.14
N LYS A 203 -19.23 -9.15 -7.55
CA LYS A 203 -20.49 -8.91 -8.27
C LYS A 203 -20.34 -7.87 -9.39
N ALA A 204 -19.47 -6.89 -9.21
CA ALA A 204 -19.12 -5.89 -10.21
C ALA A 204 -18.05 -6.37 -11.22
N GLY A 205 -17.58 -7.62 -11.10
CA GLY A 205 -16.58 -8.21 -12.00
C GLY A 205 -15.14 -7.76 -11.73
N GLY A 206 -14.86 -7.17 -10.57
CA GLY A 206 -13.55 -6.62 -10.21
C GLY A 206 -12.69 -7.53 -9.34
N LEU A 207 -13.18 -8.69 -8.89
CA LEU A 207 -12.36 -9.69 -8.20
C LEU A 207 -11.67 -10.56 -9.25
N LEU A 208 -10.38 -10.35 -9.47
CA LEU A 208 -9.62 -10.94 -10.58
C LEU A 208 -8.95 -12.27 -10.20
N GLY A 209 -8.64 -12.45 -8.92
CA GLY A 209 -8.05 -13.69 -8.42
C GLY A 209 -7.50 -13.54 -7.00
N ALA A 210 -6.82 -14.57 -6.53
CA ALA A 210 -6.11 -14.55 -5.27
C ALA A 210 -4.87 -15.46 -5.29
N TRP A 211 -3.89 -15.17 -4.46
CA TRP A 211 -2.70 -16.00 -4.26
C TRP A 211 -2.31 -16.08 -2.79
N ALA A 212 -1.93 -17.27 -2.33
CA ALA A 212 -1.49 -17.49 -0.95
C ALA A 212 0.03 -17.54 -0.84
N LEU A 213 0.55 -17.17 0.34
CA LEU A 213 1.97 -17.33 0.65
C LEU A 213 2.44 -18.78 0.50
N THR A 214 3.57 -18.98 -0.18
CA THR A 214 4.24 -20.29 -0.26
C THR A 214 5.31 -20.40 0.84
N PRO A 215 5.72 -21.62 1.25
CA PRO A 215 6.77 -21.79 2.26
C PRO A 215 8.08 -21.05 1.96
N LYS A 216 8.44 -20.92 0.67
CA LYS A 216 9.61 -20.15 0.22
C LYS A 216 9.45 -18.66 0.54
N VAL A 217 8.29 -18.07 0.19
CA VAL A 217 8.00 -16.66 0.43
C VAL A 217 7.83 -16.38 1.93
N VAL A 218 7.17 -17.26 2.69
CA VAL A 218 7.08 -17.17 4.16
C VAL A 218 8.47 -17.06 4.78
N SER A 219 9.39 -17.95 4.41
CA SER A 219 10.76 -17.96 4.96
C SER A 219 11.58 -16.73 4.55
N GLU A 220 11.24 -16.09 3.44
CA GLU A 220 11.83 -14.82 3.04
C GLU A 220 11.27 -13.65 3.85
N LEU A 221 9.93 -13.54 3.95
CA LEU A 221 9.27 -12.49 4.74
C LEU A 221 9.68 -12.55 6.22
N GLU A 222 9.83 -13.75 6.80
CA GLU A 222 10.35 -13.92 8.17
C GLU A 222 11.75 -13.30 8.36
N ARG A 223 12.60 -13.32 7.32
CA ARG A 223 13.91 -12.67 7.38
C ARG A 223 13.76 -11.14 7.28
N VAL A 224 12.92 -10.69 6.35
CA VAL A 224 12.68 -9.26 6.08
C VAL A 224 12.08 -8.55 7.30
N ILE A 225 11.05 -9.11 7.93
CA ILE A 225 10.33 -8.47 9.05
C ILE A 225 11.24 -8.24 10.28
N ARG A 226 12.33 -9.01 10.41
CA ARG A 226 13.33 -8.79 11.47
C ARG A 226 14.16 -7.52 11.26
N GLU A 227 14.33 -7.10 10.00
CA GLU A 227 15.13 -5.93 9.61
C GLU A 227 14.26 -4.70 9.29
N VAL A 228 13.01 -4.95 8.86
CA VAL A 228 11.98 -3.96 8.51
C VAL A 228 10.78 -4.16 9.45
N PRO A 229 10.72 -3.45 10.59
CA PRO A 229 9.67 -3.66 11.57
C PRO A 229 8.29 -3.28 11.02
N THR A 230 7.39 -4.26 10.92
CA THR A 230 5.99 -4.06 10.50
C THR A 230 5.09 -5.03 11.28
N GLU A 231 4.00 -4.52 11.86
CA GLU A 231 3.04 -5.35 12.58
C GLU A 231 2.02 -5.99 11.63
N ALA A 232 1.46 -5.21 10.70
CA ALA A 232 0.40 -5.68 9.81
C ALA A 232 0.93 -6.71 8.81
N SER A 233 2.05 -6.42 8.13
CA SER A 233 2.62 -7.35 7.15
C SER A 233 3.20 -8.62 7.77
N ALA A 234 3.39 -8.66 9.10
CA ALA A 234 3.82 -9.85 9.83
C ALA A 234 2.69 -10.83 10.15
N VAL A 235 1.45 -10.35 10.28
CA VAL A 235 0.29 -11.21 10.61
C VAL A 235 0.09 -12.34 9.59
N PRO A 236 0.12 -12.09 8.25
CA PRO A 236 0.03 -13.16 7.26
C PRO A 236 1.11 -14.24 7.40
N VAL A 237 2.33 -13.85 7.82
CA VAL A 237 3.46 -14.76 8.02
C VAL A 237 3.23 -15.64 9.26
N GLU A 238 2.73 -15.05 10.35
CA GLU A 238 2.34 -15.80 11.55
C GLU A 238 1.22 -16.81 11.25
N CYS A 239 0.19 -16.39 10.50
CA CYS A 239 -0.89 -17.28 10.07
C CYS A 239 -0.39 -18.41 9.16
N ALA A 240 0.58 -18.14 8.28
CA ALA A 240 1.21 -19.16 7.45
C ALA A 240 2.03 -20.19 8.27
N ARG A 241 2.44 -19.83 9.49
CA ARG A 241 3.06 -20.72 10.48
C ARG A 241 2.06 -21.36 11.45
N GLY A 242 0.76 -21.18 11.22
CA GLY A 242 -0.31 -21.81 11.97
C GLY A 242 -0.84 -20.99 13.14
N ALA A 243 -0.52 -19.70 13.24
CA ALA A 243 -1.15 -18.82 14.22
C ALA A 243 -2.67 -18.73 13.97
N TRP A 244 -3.45 -18.84 15.04
CA TRP A 244 -4.91 -18.94 15.01
C TRP A 244 -5.53 -18.18 16.19
N GLY A 245 -6.76 -17.67 16.00
CA GLY A 245 -7.53 -16.97 17.03
C GLY A 245 -7.50 -15.47 16.83
N GLU A 246 -7.11 -14.72 17.85
CA GLU A 246 -7.05 -13.25 17.79
C GLU A 246 -5.76 -12.74 18.42
N LYS A 247 -5.25 -11.63 17.88
CA LYS A 247 -4.05 -10.95 18.37
C LYS A 247 -4.32 -9.46 18.51
N SER A 248 -3.70 -8.84 19.50
CA SER A 248 -3.68 -7.38 19.62
C SER A 248 -2.48 -6.79 18.87
N ILE A 249 -2.68 -5.66 18.22
CA ILE A 249 -1.64 -4.90 17.52
C ILE A 249 -1.77 -3.41 17.85
N ARG A 250 -0.77 -2.62 17.44
CA ARG A 250 -0.73 -1.16 17.61
C ARG A 250 -0.83 -0.76 19.08
N GLN A 251 0.02 -1.33 19.93
CA GLN A 251 -0.01 -1.11 21.40
C GLN A 251 -1.40 -1.40 22.01
N ASP A 252 -1.97 -2.56 21.67
CA ASP A 252 -3.30 -3.02 22.12
C ASP A 252 -4.50 -2.17 21.69
N GLN A 253 -4.31 -1.23 20.74
CA GLN A 253 -5.39 -0.39 20.25
C GLN A 253 -6.31 -1.09 19.24
N ARG A 254 -5.86 -2.20 18.63
CA ARG A 254 -6.62 -2.94 17.61
C ARG A 254 -6.51 -4.44 17.81
N ARG A 255 -7.50 -5.17 17.30
CA ARG A 255 -7.60 -6.63 17.32
C ARG A 255 -7.66 -7.16 15.91
N VAL A 256 -6.88 -8.19 15.63
CA VAL A 256 -6.84 -8.87 14.32
C VAL A 256 -7.21 -10.33 14.48
N LYS A 257 -8.01 -10.84 13.54
CA LYS A 257 -8.34 -12.27 13.45
C LYS A 257 -7.21 -13.01 12.75
N LEU A 258 -6.71 -14.05 13.39
CA LEU A 258 -5.68 -14.93 12.84
C LEU A 258 -6.34 -16.16 12.21
N THR A 259 -6.19 -16.31 10.90
CA THR A 259 -6.75 -17.42 10.13
C THR A 259 -5.85 -17.74 8.93
N PRO A 260 -5.81 -18.99 8.43
CA PRO A 260 -5.08 -19.32 7.21
C PRO A 260 -5.49 -18.47 6.00
N LEU A 261 -6.71 -17.93 5.96
CA LEU A 261 -7.17 -17.05 4.89
C LEU A 261 -6.43 -15.70 4.87
N THR A 262 -5.89 -15.25 6.01
CA THR A 262 -5.04 -14.04 6.10
C THR A 262 -3.71 -14.22 5.35
N THR A 263 -3.38 -15.42 4.87
CA THR A 263 -2.20 -15.63 4.00
C THR A 263 -2.46 -15.22 2.54
N LEU A 264 -3.70 -14.88 2.18
CA LEU A 264 -4.08 -14.52 0.83
C LEU A 264 -3.74 -13.06 0.51
N THR A 265 -3.35 -12.84 -0.74
CA THR A 265 -3.51 -11.57 -1.43
C THR A 265 -4.71 -11.71 -2.37
N PHE A 266 -5.71 -10.84 -2.24
CA PHE A 266 -6.78 -10.72 -3.24
C PHE A 266 -6.37 -9.70 -4.29
N PHE A 267 -6.52 -10.06 -5.57
CA PHE A 267 -6.19 -9.20 -6.71
C PHE A 267 -7.47 -8.66 -7.34
N LEU A 268 -7.55 -7.35 -7.45
CA LEU A 268 -8.75 -6.60 -7.81
C LEU A 268 -8.47 -5.60 -8.93
N SER A 269 -9.51 -5.21 -9.68
CA SER A 269 -9.45 -4.06 -10.60
C SER A 269 -9.54 -2.74 -9.79
N PRO A 270 -8.55 -1.85 -9.88
CA PRO A 270 -8.57 -0.56 -9.17
C PRO A 270 -9.82 0.27 -9.47
N THR A 271 -10.22 0.38 -10.74
CA THR A 271 -11.39 1.16 -11.18
C THR A 271 -12.69 0.57 -10.61
N VAL A 272 -12.80 -0.75 -10.55
CA VAL A 272 -14.00 -1.38 -9.95
C VAL A 272 -14.05 -1.12 -8.45
N VAL A 273 -12.93 -1.26 -7.72
CA VAL A 273 -12.86 -0.93 -6.28
C VAL A 273 -13.19 0.54 -6.04
N PHE A 274 -12.56 1.44 -6.82
CA PHE A 274 -12.78 2.88 -6.78
C PHE A 274 -14.26 3.22 -6.94
N HIS A 275 -14.95 2.72 -7.96
CA HIS A 275 -16.36 3.05 -8.22
C HIS A 275 -17.36 2.32 -7.31
N THR A 276 -17.06 1.08 -6.90
CA THR A 276 -18.04 0.22 -6.21
C THR A 276 -18.03 0.42 -4.70
N LEU A 277 -16.87 0.73 -4.13
CA LEU A 277 -16.66 0.77 -2.68
C LEU A 277 -16.13 2.12 -2.20
N SER A 278 -15.04 2.60 -2.78
CA SER A 278 -14.19 3.59 -2.11
C SER A 278 -14.68 5.03 -2.30
N ARG A 279 -15.69 5.43 -1.50
CA ARG A 279 -16.04 6.85 -1.33
C ARG A 279 -14.85 7.73 -0.92
N PRO A 280 -13.91 7.26 -0.06
CA PRO A 280 -12.70 8.01 0.27
C PRO A 280 -11.83 8.31 -0.97
N ALA A 281 -11.52 7.30 -1.78
CA ALA A 281 -10.73 7.50 -3.00
C ALA A 281 -11.45 8.43 -4.00
N GLN A 282 -12.76 8.28 -4.15
CA GLN A 282 -13.56 9.18 -5.00
C GLN A 282 -13.46 10.64 -4.53
N ALA A 283 -13.51 10.89 -3.22
CA ALA A 283 -13.44 12.24 -2.66
C ALA A 283 -12.08 12.91 -2.93
N VAL A 284 -10.97 12.17 -2.87
CA VAL A 284 -9.62 12.74 -3.06
C VAL A 284 -9.17 12.80 -4.53
N SER A 285 -9.93 12.24 -5.47
CA SER A 285 -9.55 12.01 -6.88
C SER A 285 -9.05 13.25 -7.64
N HIS A 286 -9.47 14.44 -7.24
CA HIS A 286 -9.08 15.71 -7.86
C HIS A 286 -8.04 16.51 -7.05
N SER A 287 -7.47 15.92 -6.00
CA SER A 287 -6.49 16.60 -5.15
C SER A 287 -5.17 16.85 -5.88
N SER A 288 -4.60 18.03 -5.62
CA SER A 288 -3.28 18.47 -6.07
C SER A 288 -2.30 18.72 -4.92
N SER A 289 -2.71 18.39 -3.70
CA SER A 289 -1.86 18.34 -2.51
C SER A 289 -2.41 17.37 -1.47
N LEU A 290 -1.56 16.93 -0.55
CA LEU A 290 -1.95 16.12 0.61
C LEU A 290 -3.02 16.84 1.46
N GLU A 291 -2.91 18.16 1.62
CA GLU A 291 -3.87 18.95 2.39
C GLU A 291 -5.24 19.04 1.73
N GLU A 292 -5.28 19.12 0.39
CA GLU A 292 -6.55 19.04 -0.35
C GLU A 292 -7.20 17.67 -0.21
N ALA A 293 -6.41 16.60 -0.31
CA ALA A 293 -6.90 15.25 -0.09
C ALA A 293 -7.42 15.06 1.35
N ASN A 294 -6.66 15.51 2.36
CA ASN A 294 -7.09 15.44 3.76
C ASN A 294 -8.39 16.21 4.01
N ARG A 295 -8.50 17.45 3.48
CA ARG A 295 -9.75 18.23 3.55
C ARG A 295 -10.92 17.56 2.84
N ALA A 296 -10.68 16.86 1.73
CA ALA A 296 -11.74 16.15 1.02
C ALA A 296 -12.28 14.98 1.86
N LEU A 297 -11.41 14.24 2.57
CA LEU A 297 -11.82 13.20 3.52
C LEU A 297 -12.57 13.79 4.73
N HIS A 298 -12.13 14.93 5.27
CA HIS A 298 -12.89 15.66 6.29
C HIS A 298 -14.29 16.04 5.80
N GLY A 299 -14.41 16.45 4.54
CA GLY A 299 -15.69 16.82 3.92
C GLY A 299 -16.72 15.68 3.87
N ILE A 300 -16.27 14.43 3.97
CA ILE A 300 -17.15 13.25 4.08
C ILE A 300 -17.21 12.66 5.50
N GLY A 301 -16.66 13.36 6.49
CA GLY A 301 -16.72 13.00 7.91
C GLY A 301 -15.64 12.03 8.37
N LEU A 302 -14.60 11.81 7.57
CA LEU A 302 -13.48 10.93 7.92
C LEU A 302 -12.36 11.71 8.58
N LYS A 303 -11.80 11.12 9.63
CA LYS A 303 -10.52 11.52 10.22
C LYS A 303 -9.42 10.65 9.66
N THR A 304 -8.22 11.19 9.47
CA THR A 304 -7.12 10.50 8.79
C THR A 304 -5.94 10.23 9.71
N GLU A 305 -5.04 9.38 9.23
CA GLU A 305 -3.74 9.14 9.84
C GLU A 305 -2.91 10.43 9.97
N LEU A 306 -3.02 11.37 9.03
CA LEU A 306 -2.35 12.67 9.13
C LEU A 306 -2.85 13.48 10.32
N ASP A 307 -4.16 13.46 10.59
CA ASP A 307 -4.74 14.16 11.75
C ASP A 307 -4.27 13.53 13.05
N LEU A 308 -4.27 12.19 13.12
CA LEU A 308 -3.81 11.43 14.29
C LEU A 308 -2.33 11.73 14.60
N GLU A 309 -1.48 11.80 13.56
CA GLU A 309 -0.08 12.16 13.71
C GLU A 309 0.11 13.60 14.19
N ARG A 310 -0.64 14.56 13.63
CA ARG A 310 -0.61 15.98 14.03
C ARG A 310 -1.03 16.19 15.48
N GLU A 311 -2.09 15.51 15.91
CA GLU A 311 -2.55 15.53 17.30
C GLU A 311 -1.51 14.96 18.24
N LYS A 312 -0.92 13.81 17.88
CA LYS A 312 0.14 13.18 18.67
C LYS A 312 1.36 14.09 18.79
N TYR A 313 1.81 14.66 17.68
CA TYR A 313 2.97 15.57 17.64
C TYR A 313 2.74 16.82 18.49
N SER A 314 1.56 17.44 18.38
CA SER A 314 1.19 18.62 19.17
C SER A 314 1.05 18.33 20.67
N SER A 315 0.64 17.11 21.04
CA SER A 315 0.48 16.70 22.44
C SER A 315 1.79 16.41 23.18
N GLY A 316 2.94 16.36 22.48
CA GLY A 316 4.23 16.02 23.06
C GLY A 316 4.34 14.57 23.57
N LYS A 317 3.33 13.72 23.35
CA LYS A 317 3.38 12.30 23.71
C LYS A 317 4.37 11.57 22.79
N LYS A 318 5.58 11.30 23.31
CA LYS A 318 6.52 10.36 22.69
C LYS A 318 5.96 8.93 22.80
N ALA A 319 6.23 8.13 21.77
CA ALA A 319 5.78 6.74 21.62
C ALA A 319 6.23 5.82 22.76
#